data_AF-A0A371GR07-F1
#
_entry.id   AF-A0A371GR07-F1
#
_cell.length_a   1.000
_cell.length_b   1.000
_cell.length_c   1.000
_cell.angle_alpha   90.00
_cell.angle_beta   90.00
_cell.angle_gamma   90.00
#
_symmetry.space_group_name_H-M   'P 1'
#
loop_
_entity.id
_entity.type
_entity.pdbx_description
1 polymer ?
#
loop_
_entity_poly.entity_id
_entity_poly.type
_entity_poly.pdbx_seq_one_letter_code
_entity_poly.pdbx_strand_id
1 'polypeptide(L)'
;MVKGERETFKGYVQCWRELAAHNQPSLSENEMATMFIDTLHSAFYEKMVGNMAANFSDLVLIGERIEVRMRIGKIVVEAAIPHPNESPDLEEEEETT
;
A
#
# COMPACT_ATOMS: atom_id res chain seq x y z
N MET A 1 11.54 -8.32 -4.33
CA MET A 1 10.43 -8.25 -5.31
C MET A 1 9.56 -7.07 -4.91
N VAL A 2 8.98 -6.32 -5.84
CA VAL A 2 8.03 -5.23 -5.52
C VAL A 2 6.77 -5.48 -6.35
N LYS A 3 5.60 -5.34 -5.73
CA LYS A 3 4.31 -5.52 -6.42
C LYS A 3 4.19 -4.54 -7.60
N GLY A 4 3.85 -5.05 -8.78
CA GLY A 4 3.55 -4.20 -9.94
C GLY A 4 2.20 -3.46 -9.82
N GLU A 5 2.06 -2.32 -10.48
CA GLU A 5 0.81 -1.52 -10.46
C GLU A 5 -0.40 -2.28 -11.01
N ARG A 6 -0.20 -3.07 -12.08
CA ARG A 6 -1.26 -3.88 -12.72
C ARG A 6 -1.41 -5.28 -12.13
N GLU A 7 -0.51 -5.69 -11.25
CA GLU A 7 -0.55 -6.99 -10.61
C GLU A 7 -1.60 -6.99 -9.49
N THR A 8 -2.38 -8.07 -9.37
CA THR A 8 -3.26 -8.24 -8.22
C THR A 8 -2.45 -8.61 -6.98
N PHE A 9 -2.89 -8.19 -5.80
CA PHE A 9 -2.19 -8.50 -4.56
C PHE A 9 -2.03 -10.02 -4.36
N LYS A 10 -3.05 -10.80 -4.72
CA LYS A 10 -2.99 -12.27 -4.67
C LYS A 10 -1.94 -12.86 -5.63
N GLY A 11 -1.81 -12.32 -6.84
CA GLY A 11 -0.78 -12.72 -7.79
C GLY A 11 0.63 -12.44 -7.26
N TYR A 12 0.81 -11.24 -6.68
CA TYR A 12 2.05 -10.84 -6.05
C TYR A 12 2.46 -11.79 -4.92
N VAL A 13 1.54 -12.07 -4.00
CA VAL A 13 1.74 -13.01 -2.88
C VAL A 13 2.19 -14.39 -3.39
N GLN A 14 1.60 -14.86 -4.49
CA GLN A 14 1.92 -16.16 -5.06
C GLN A 14 3.34 -16.19 -5.64
N CYS A 15 3.70 -15.22 -6.48
CA CYS A 15 5.04 -15.08 -7.04
C CYS A 15 6.10 -14.91 -5.94
N TRP A 16 5.80 -14.12 -4.90
CA TRP A 16 6.69 -13.94 -3.75
C TRP A 16 6.92 -15.27 -3.01
N ARG A 17 5.87 -16.05 -2.75
CA ARG A 17 6.00 -17.36 -2.11
C ARG A 17 6.83 -18.34 -2.93
N GLU A 18 6.64 -18.39 -4.24
CA GLU A 18 7.42 -19.25 -5.12
C GLU A 18 8.90 -18.89 -5.10
N LEU A 19 9.21 -17.60 -5.08
CA LEU A 19 10.59 -17.11 -4.95
C LEU A 19 11.17 -17.41 -3.56
N ALA A 20 10.40 -17.17 -2.50
CA ALA A 20 10.82 -17.46 -1.13
C ALA A 20 11.10 -18.97 -0.95
N ALA A 21 10.24 -19.83 -1.48
CA ALA A 21 10.41 -21.29 -1.43
C ALA A 21 11.68 -21.77 -2.17
N HIS A 22 12.11 -21.07 -3.22
CA HIS A 22 13.37 -21.40 -3.92
C HIS A 22 14.61 -21.10 -3.06
N ASN A 23 14.57 -20.02 -2.28
CA ASN A 23 15.71 -19.57 -1.46
C ASN A 23 15.69 -20.17 -0.05
N GLN A 24 14.51 -20.42 0.50
CA GLN A 24 14.33 -20.90 1.87
C GLN A 24 13.00 -21.67 2.01
N PRO A 25 13.00 -23.01 1.80
CA PRO A 25 11.78 -23.82 1.77
C PRO A 25 11.05 -23.97 3.12
N SER A 26 11.70 -23.61 4.22
CA SER A 26 11.25 -23.93 5.59
C SER A 26 11.02 -22.70 6.47
N LEU A 27 10.50 -21.62 5.90
CA LEU A 27 10.13 -20.42 6.65
C LEU A 27 8.91 -20.68 7.54
N SER A 28 8.97 -20.23 8.79
CA SER A 28 7.78 -20.16 9.66
C SER A 28 6.83 -19.06 9.20
N GLU A 29 5.55 -19.13 9.61
CA GLU A 29 4.54 -18.10 9.31
C GLU A 29 4.98 -16.69 9.71
N ASN A 30 5.69 -16.55 10.83
CA ASN A 30 6.15 -15.25 11.32
C ASN A 30 7.34 -14.71 10.50
N GLU A 31 8.25 -15.59 10.09
CA GLU A 31 9.35 -15.20 9.19
C GLU A 31 8.81 -14.84 7.81
N MET A 32 7.84 -15.61 7.28
CA MET A 32 7.14 -15.26 6.04
C MET A 32 6.46 -13.90 6.15
N ALA A 33 5.77 -13.62 7.25
CA ALA A 33 5.11 -12.36 7.49
C ALA A 33 6.10 -11.18 7.49
N THR A 34 7.19 -11.30 8.25
CA THR A 34 8.22 -10.26 8.36
C THR A 34 8.85 -9.99 7.00
N MET A 35 9.33 -11.03 6.32
CA MET A 35 9.98 -10.89 5.02
C MET A 35 9.03 -10.36 3.94
N PHE A 36 7.75 -10.72 3.99
CA PHE A 36 6.77 -10.26 3.03
C PHE A 36 6.45 -8.77 3.20
N ILE A 37 6.27 -8.32 4.44
CA ILE A 37 5.99 -6.90 4.76
C ILE A 37 7.08 -5.98 4.20
N ASP A 38 8.35 -6.37 4.30
CA ASP A 38 9.50 -5.60 3.82
C ASP A 38 9.52 -5.44 2.28
N THR A 39 8.76 -6.25 1.56
CA THR A 39 8.68 -6.18 0.09
C THR A 39 7.51 -5.33 -0.42
N LEU A 40 6.65 -4.84 0.47
CA LEU A 40 5.50 -4.05 0.11
C LEU A 40 5.90 -2.60 -0.21
N HIS A 41 5.19 -1.99 -1.14
CA HIS A 41 5.33 -0.56 -1.40
C HIS A 41 4.89 0.25 -0.17
N SER A 42 5.56 1.37 0.11
CA SER A 42 5.34 2.20 1.32
C SER A 42 3.86 2.52 1.57
N ALA A 43 3.12 2.95 0.54
CA ALA A 43 1.69 3.25 0.66
C ALA A 43 0.82 2.03 1.05
N PHE A 44 1.27 0.80 0.76
CA PHE A 44 0.57 -0.42 1.14
C PHE A 44 0.97 -0.86 2.56
N TYR A 45 2.26 -0.72 2.89
CA TYR A 45 2.81 -0.97 4.22
C TYR A 45 2.10 -0.15 5.29
N GLU A 46 1.95 1.17 5.09
CA GLU A 46 1.28 2.05 6.07
C GLU A 46 -0.15 1.63 6.37
N LYS A 47 -0.90 1.23 5.34
CA LYS A 47 -2.29 0.77 5.51
C LYS A 47 -2.32 -0.63 6.15
N MET A 48 -1.27 -1.43 5.98
CA MET A 48 -1.16 -2.78 6.53
C MET A 48 -0.75 -2.78 8.01
N VAL A 49 0.24 -1.99 8.43
CA VAL A 49 0.75 -1.94 9.82
C VAL A 49 -0.31 -1.42 10.80
N GLY A 50 -1.26 -0.61 10.33
CA GLY A 50 -2.42 -0.21 11.14
C GLY A 50 -3.42 -1.35 11.44
N ASN A 51 -3.26 -2.52 10.81
CA ASN A 51 -4.10 -3.69 11.05
C ASN A 51 -3.31 -4.74 11.86
N MET A 52 -3.92 -5.29 12.91
CA MET A 52 -3.32 -6.32 13.77
C MET A 52 -3.20 -7.68 13.05
N ALA A 53 -2.28 -7.81 12.11
CA ALA A 53 -1.96 -9.09 11.49
C ALA A 53 -1.03 -9.90 12.41
N ALA A 54 -1.39 -11.15 12.74
CA ALA A 54 -0.60 -12.00 13.62
C ALA A 54 0.30 -13.00 12.88
N ASN A 55 0.00 -13.27 11.60
CA ASN A 55 0.69 -14.24 10.76
C ASN A 55 0.57 -13.85 9.28
N PHE A 56 1.22 -14.64 8.41
CA PHE A 56 1.26 -14.34 6.99
C PHE A 56 -0.12 -14.51 6.33
N SER A 57 -0.94 -15.46 6.75
CA SER A 57 -2.31 -15.60 6.25
C SER A 57 -3.19 -14.37 6.54
N ASP A 58 -3.06 -13.77 7.73
CA ASP A 58 -3.75 -12.53 8.09
C ASP A 58 -3.31 -11.37 7.20
N LEU A 59 -2.00 -11.26 6.93
CA LEU A 59 -1.46 -10.25 6.00
C LEU A 59 -2.04 -10.40 4.60
N VAL A 60 -2.19 -11.64 4.11
CA VAL A 60 -2.78 -11.89 2.80
C VAL A 60 -4.23 -11.39 2.77
N LEU A 61 -5.03 -11.72 3.78
CA LEU A 61 -6.43 -11.32 3.88
C LEU A 61 -6.59 -9.79 3.99
N ILE A 62 -5.78 -9.16 4.84
CA ILE A 62 -5.79 -7.71 5.03
C ILE A 62 -5.36 -7.01 3.73
N GLY A 63 -4.32 -7.49 3.06
CA GLY A 63 -3.85 -6.93 1.81
C GLY A 63 -4.89 -7.01 0.69
N GLU A 64 -5.59 -8.15 0.54
CA GLU A 64 -6.70 -8.24 -0.42
C GLU A 64 -7.81 -7.20 -0.12
N ARG A 65 -8.14 -6.97 1.15
CA ARG A 65 -9.12 -5.95 1.55
C ARG A 65 -8.64 -4.51 1.26
N ILE A 66 -7.36 -4.23 1.48
CA ILE A 66 -6.75 -2.92 1.18
C ILE A 66 -6.78 -2.68 -0.33
N GLU A 67 -6.38 -3.66 -1.15
CA GLU A 67 -6.41 -3.54 -2.62
C GLU A 67 -7.82 -3.25 -3.14
N VAL A 68 -8.83 -3.94 -2.61
CA VAL A 68 -10.23 -3.69 -2.95
C VAL A 68 -10.62 -2.26 -2.60
N ARG A 69 -10.32 -1.79 -1.38
CA ARG A 69 -10.65 -0.42 -0.94
C ARG A 69 -9.91 0.65 -1.75
N MET A 70 -8.67 0.41 -2.16
CA MET A 70 -7.91 1.29 -3.04
C MET A 70 -8.55 1.37 -4.43
N ARG A 71 -8.96 0.23 -5.01
CA ARG A 71 -9.60 0.19 -6.34
C ARG A 71 -10.94 0.95 -6.37
N ILE A 72 -11.70 0.93 -5.26
CA ILE A 72 -12.98 1.64 -5.15
C ILE A 72 -12.76 3.12 -4.75
N GLY A 73 -11.51 3.59 -4.62
CA GLY A 73 -11.19 4.96 -4.23
C GLY A 73 -11.48 5.29 -2.76
N LYS A 74 -11.74 4.29 -1.92
CA LYS A 74 -11.99 4.45 -0.47
C LYS A 74 -10.71 4.64 0.34
N ILE A 75 -9.57 4.28 -0.23
CA ILE A 75 -8.24 4.53 0.34
C ILE A 75 -7.42 5.18 -0.78
N VAL A 76 -6.91 6.38 -0.53
CA VAL A 76 -6.03 7.07 -1.44
C VAL A 76 -4.61 6.52 -1.24
N VAL A 77 -3.96 6.15 -2.34
CA VAL A 77 -2.51 5.92 -2.36
C VAL A 77 -1.89 7.31 -2.25
N GLU A 78 -1.23 7.59 -1.13
CA GLU A 78 -0.57 8.87 -0.87
C GLU A 78 0.73 8.96 -1.69
N ALA A 79 0.59 8.88 -3.00
CA ALA A 79 1.62 9.23 -3.96
C ALA A 79 1.00 10.35 -4.81
N ALA A 80 1.46 11.58 -4.55
CA ALA A 80 1.01 12.85 -5.12
C ALA A 80 -0.34 13.37 -4.60
N ILE A 81 -0.32 13.94 -3.40
CA ILE A 81 -0.97 15.24 -3.26
C ILE A 81 0.04 16.25 -3.82
N PRO A 82 -0.11 16.81 -5.04
CA PRO A 82 0.42 18.13 -5.27
C PRO A 82 -0.30 19.01 -4.26
N HIS A 83 0.46 19.56 -3.31
CA HIS A 83 -0.03 20.52 -2.33
C HIS A 83 -0.99 21.48 -3.03
N PRO A 84 -2.27 21.60 -2.61
CA PRO A 84 -3.10 22.69 -3.10
C PRO A 84 -2.47 23.93 -2.49
N ASN A 85 -1.73 24.63 -3.34
CA ASN A 85 -1.10 25.91 -3.10
C ASN A 85 -2.10 26.79 -2.34
N GLU A 86 -1.73 27.04 -1.09
CA GLU A 86 -2.28 28.03 -0.19
C GLU A 86 -2.65 29.30 -0.98
N SER A 87 -3.93 29.66 -1.00
CA SER A 87 -4.32 31.02 -1.38
C SER A 87 -4.11 31.90 -0.14
N PRO A 88 -3.30 32.95 -0.26
CA PRO A 88 -3.87 34.26 -0.02
C PRO A 88 -3.28 35.30 -0.98
N ASP A 89 -4.13 36.05 -1.68
CA ASP A 89 -4.11 37.49 -1.41
C ASP A 89 -5.41 38.17 -1.83
N LEU A 90 -5.84 39.07 -0.96
CA LEU A 90 -6.89 40.05 -1.22
C LEU A 90 -6.25 41.19 -1.99
N GLU A 91 -6.64 41.39 -3.25
CA GLU A 91 -6.50 42.70 -3.90
C GLU A 91 -7.91 43.27 -4.11
N GLU A 92 -8.32 44.12 -3.17
CA GLU A 92 -9.35 45.14 -3.39
C GLU A 92 -8.79 46.16 -4.38
N GLU A 93 -9.23 46.12 -5.62
CA GLU A 93 -9.21 47.25 -6.56
C GLU A 93 -10.50 47.16 -7.38
N GLU A 94 -11.61 47.73 -6.89
CA GLU A 94 -12.66 48.23 -7.78
C GLU A 94 -12.78 49.75 -7.64
N GLU A 95 -12.15 50.41 -8.61
CA GLU A 95 -12.47 51.72 -9.12
C GLU A 95 -13.95 51.75 -9.57
N THR A 96 -14.80 52.56 -8.92
CA THR A 96 -16.08 52.98 -9.48
C THR A 96 -16.19 54.49 -9.43
N THR A 97 -16.06 55.10 -10.62
CA THR A 97 -16.80 56.26 -11.17
C THR A 97 -17.33 57.31 -10.19
#